data_AF-A0A016QMI9-F1
#
_entry.id   AF-A0A016QMI9-F1
#
_cell.length_a   1.000
_cell.length_b   1.000
_cell.length_c   1.000
_cell.angle_alpha   90.00
_cell.angle_beta   90.00
_cell.angle_gamma   90.00
#
_symmetry.space_group_name_H-M   'P 1'
#
loop_
_entity.id
_entity.type
_entity.pdbx_description
1 polymer ?
#
loop_
_entity_poly.entity_id
_entity_poly.type
_entity_poly.pdbx_seq_one_letter_code
_entity_poly.pdbx_strand_id
1 'polypeptide(L)'
;MPRPRTAKTAPAALPVTFRAGCGREWAAVSAEPDLAYTEQGFPECPACPHRVEPDGGPPFCTLRPAGSAHPFAALSGLDWPE
;
A
#
# COMPACT_ATOMS: atom_id res chain seq x y z
N MET A 1 -16.96 -42.06 11.63
CA MET A 1 -16.76 -40.83 12.43
C MET A 1 -15.86 -39.88 11.65
N PRO A 2 -16.30 -38.67 11.28
CA PRO A 2 -15.44 -37.71 10.59
C PRO A 2 -14.41 -37.13 11.58
N ARG A 3 -13.12 -37.17 11.23
CA ARG A 3 -12.02 -36.61 12.03
C ARG A 3 -12.12 -35.07 12.08
N PRO A 4 -11.85 -34.43 13.24
CA PRO A 4 -11.80 -32.99 13.32
C PRO A 4 -10.60 -32.47 12.50
N ARG A 5 -10.86 -31.56 11.56
CA ARG A 5 -9.81 -30.83 10.83
C ARG A 5 -9.20 -29.82 11.78
N THR A 6 -7.91 -29.96 12.07
CA THR A 6 -7.11 -28.94 12.75
C THR A 6 -7.10 -27.69 11.87
N ALA A 7 -7.71 -26.61 12.36
CA ALA A 7 -7.63 -25.30 11.71
C ALA A 7 -6.18 -24.82 11.77
N LYS A 8 -5.55 -24.64 10.61
CA LYS A 8 -4.23 -24.04 10.49
C LYS A 8 -4.38 -22.54 10.79
N THR A 9 -3.97 -22.12 11.99
CA THR A 9 -3.90 -20.70 12.37
C THR A 9 -3.10 -19.96 11.31
N ALA A 10 -3.74 -19.02 10.60
CA ALA A 10 -3.03 -18.11 9.71
C ALA A 10 -2.02 -17.31 10.56
N PRO A 11 -0.77 -17.13 10.11
CA PRO A 11 0.18 -16.32 10.85
C PRO A 11 -0.42 -14.92 11.06
N ALA A 12 -0.40 -14.45 12.30
CA ALA A 12 -0.83 -13.10 12.63
C ALA A 12 -0.03 -12.12 11.75
N ALA A 13 -0.75 -11.31 10.95
CA ALA A 13 -0.10 -10.29 10.14
C ALA A 13 0.68 -9.35 11.08
N LEU A 14 1.98 -9.20 10.81
CA LEU A 14 2.82 -8.27 11.56
C LEU A 14 2.45 -6.85 11.14
N PRO A 15 2.55 -5.86 12.04
CA PRO A 15 2.40 -4.46 11.66
C PRO A 15 3.48 -4.07 10.63
N VAL A 16 3.05 -3.53 9.50
CA VAL A 16 3.90 -3.03 8.42
C VAL A 16 3.80 -1.51 8.40
N THR A 17 4.93 -0.82 8.26
CA THR A 17 4.93 0.63 8.05
C THR A 17 4.54 0.92 6.60
N PHE A 18 3.44 1.62 6.42
CA PHE A 18 2.98 2.13 5.14
C PHE A 18 3.35 3.60 5.01
N ARG A 19 3.72 4.00 3.79
CA ARG A 19 4.04 5.36 3.39
C ARG A 19 3.05 5.85 2.35
N ALA A 20 2.42 6.98 2.63
CA ALA A 20 1.62 7.72 1.67
C ALA A 20 2.51 8.48 0.68
N GLY A 21 1.98 8.80 -0.50
CA GLY A 21 2.71 9.59 -1.49
C GLY A 21 3.07 11.02 -1.06
N CYS A 22 2.45 11.54 0.01
CA CYS A 22 2.84 12.81 0.64
C CYS A 22 4.01 12.66 1.64
N GLY A 23 4.52 11.45 1.85
CA GLY A 23 5.63 11.15 2.75
C GLY A 23 5.22 10.78 4.19
N ARG A 24 3.92 10.82 4.52
CA ARG A 24 3.42 10.37 5.83
C ARG A 24 3.52 8.87 5.98
N GLU A 25 3.88 8.43 7.18
CA GLU A 25 4.12 7.02 7.49
C GLU A 25 3.37 6.59 8.74
N TRP A 26 2.77 5.41 8.72
CA TRP A 26 2.14 4.79 9.89
C TRP A 26 2.18 3.27 9.82
N ALA A 27 2.14 2.63 10.98
CA ALA A 27 2.06 1.18 11.08
C ALA A 27 0.61 0.72 10.94
N ALA A 28 0.36 -0.22 10.03
CA ALA A 28 -0.92 -0.91 9.90
C ALA A 28 -0.70 -2.42 9.75
N VAL A 29 -1.60 -3.19 10.34
CA VAL A 29 -1.60 -4.65 10.17
C VAL A 29 -2.35 -4.97 8.88
N SER A 30 -1.61 -5.23 7.81
CA SER A 30 -2.18 -5.65 6.53
C SER A 30 -1.22 -6.57 5.79
N ALA A 31 -1.79 -7.50 5.01
CA ALA A 31 -1.06 -8.36 4.08
C ALA A 31 -1.09 -7.82 2.64
N GLU A 32 -1.81 -6.73 2.39
CA GLU A 32 -1.94 -6.15 1.04
C GLU A 32 -0.68 -5.37 0.63
N PRO A 33 -0.29 -5.44 -0.66
CA PRO A 33 0.88 -4.72 -1.18
C PRO A 33 0.67 -3.20 -1.27
N ASP A 34 -0.59 -2.76 -1.33
CA ASP A 34 -0.99 -1.36 -1.30
C ASP A 34 -2.32 -1.22 -0.57
N LEU A 35 -2.54 -0.05 0.01
CA LEU A 35 -3.79 0.30 0.70
C LEU A 35 -4.32 1.65 0.19
N ALA A 36 -5.64 1.79 0.13
CA ALA A 36 -6.29 3.05 -0.21
C ALA A 36 -6.59 3.86 1.07
N TYR A 37 -5.93 5.01 1.22
CA TYR A 37 -6.23 5.98 2.27
C TYR A 37 -7.28 6.98 1.80
N THR A 38 -8.53 6.73 2.16
CA THR A 38 -9.70 7.56 1.80
C THR A 38 -9.92 8.73 2.75
N GLU A 39 -9.49 8.61 4.01
CA GLU A 39 -9.73 9.61 5.06
C GLU A 39 -9.06 10.96 4.74
N GLN A 40 -7.85 10.96 4.13
CA GLN A 40 -7.15 12.18 3.71
C GLN A 40 -7.09 13.30 4.76
N GLY A 41 -6.97 12.94 6.04
CA GLY A 41 -7.07 13.88 7.17
C GLY A 41 -5.87 14.80 7.34
N PHE A 42 -4.81 14.64 6.55
CA PHE A 42 -3.61 15.48 6.64
C PHE A 42 -3.75 16.74 5.78
N PRO A 43 -3.24 17.91 6.25
CA PRO A 43 -3.37 19.18 5.53
C PRO A 43 -2.69 19.19 4.16
N GLU A 44 -1.69 18.33 3.94
CA GLU A 44 -1.00 18.18 2.66
C GLU A 44 -1.72 17.28 1.64
N CYS A 45 -2.73 16.50 2.05
CA CYS A 45 -3.44 15.57 1.16
C CYS A 45 -4.06 16.24 -0.08
N PRO A 46 -4.70 17.44 0.01
CA PRO A 46 -5.29 18.10 -1.15
C PRO A 46 -4.27 18.51 -2.23
N ALA A 47 -3.02 18.76 -1.85
CA ALA A 47 -1.95 19.17 -2.76
C ALA A 47 -1.01 18.01 -3.14
N CYS A 48 -1.32 16.79 -2.70
CA CYS A 48 -0.47 15.64 -2.95
C CYS A 48 -0.54 15.21 -4.42
N PRO A 49 0.58 15.12 -5.14
CA PRO A 49 0.58 14.67 -6.54
C PRO A 49 0.19 13.18 -6.69
N HIS A 50 0.16 12.44 -5.59
CA HIS A 50 -0.24 11.04 -5.52
C HIS A 50 -1.70 10.86 -5.05
N ARG A 51 -2.49 11.94 -5.00
CA ARG A 51 -3.94 11.89 -4.77
C ARG A 51 -4.62 11.43 -6.05
N VAL A 52 -5.45 10.40 -5.96
CA VAL A 52 -6.22 9.84 -7.07
C VAL A 52 -7.67 10.31 -6.93
N GLU A 53 -8.21 10.87 -8.01
CA GLU A 53 -9.61 11.30 -8.12
C GLU A 53 -10.34 10.41 -9.12
N PRO A 54 -10.96 9.30 -8.67
CA PRO A 54 -11.70 8.43 -9.57
C PRO A 54 -13.03 9.08 -10.01
N ASP A 55 -13.46 8.78 -11.24
CA ASP A 55 -14.77 9.21 -11.72
C ASP A 55 -15.88 8.54 -10.89
N GLY A 56 -16.70 9.35 -10.21
CA GLY A 56 -17.83 8.88 -9.40
C GLY A 56 -17.48 8.32 -8.00
N GLY A 57 -16.23 8.45 -7.54
CA GLY A 57 -15.80 7.95 -6.22
C GLY A 57 -15.13 9.01 -5.33
N PRO A 58 -14.98 8.73 -4.03
CA PRO A 58 -14.21 9.61 -3.16
C PRO A 58 -12.73 9.59 -3.58
N PRO A 59 -12.03 10.72 -3.45
CA PRO A 59 -10.59 10.78 -3.65
C PRO A 59 -9.88 9.89 -2.62
N PHE A 60 -8.72 9.36 -2.97
CA PHE A 60 -7.89 8.61 -2.03
C PHE A 60 -6.40 8.74 -2.38
N CYS A 61 -5.54 8.40 -1.43
CA CYS A 61 -4.11 8.28 -1.67
C CYS A 61 -3.68 6.81 -1.54
N THR A 62 -2.80 6.34 -2.42
CA THR A 62 -2.25 4.99 -2.33
C THR A 62 -1.12 4.96 -1.31
N LEU A 63 -1.21 4.02 -0.37
CA LEU A 63 -0.17 3.73 0.61
C LEU A 63 0.63 2.52 0.17
N ARG A 64 1.95 2.61 0.30
CA ARG A 64 2.88 1.54 -0.06
C ARG A 64 3.74 1.18 1.14
N PRO A 65 4.08 -0.10 1.38
CA PRO A 65 5.01 -0.46 2.45
C PRO A 65 6.34 0.28 2.28
N ALA A 66 6.81 0.97 3.33
CA ALA A 66 7.97 1.87 3.27
C ALA A 66 9.28 1.16 2.87
N GLY A 67 9.37 -0.16 3.11
CA GLY A 67 10.52 -0.99 2.73
C GLY A 67 10.34 -1.78 1.43
N SER A 68 9.23 -1.62 0.70
CA SER A 68 9.06 -2.31 -0.59
C SER A 68 9.89 -1.64 -1.67
N ALA A 69 10.57 -2.46 -2.48
CA ALA A 69 11.25 -1.97 -3.68
C ALA A 69 10.23 -1.27 -4.61
N HIS A 70 10.67 -0.21 -5.30
CA HIS A 70 9.85 0.41 -6.33
C HIS A 70 9.47 -0.63 -7.40
N PRO A 71 8.21 -0.66 -7.88
CA PRO A 71 7.75 -1.68 -8.84
C PRO A 71 8.55 -1.65 -10.16
N PHE A 72 9.17 -0.52 -10.49
CA PHE A 72 10.02 -0.34 -11.65
C PHE A 72 11.51 -0.39 -11.33
N ALA A 73 11.92 -0.76 -10.13
CA ALA A 73 13.34 -0.89 -9.77
C ALA A 73 14.09 -1.85 -10.71
N ALA A 74 13.38 -2.86 -11.26
CA ALA A 74 13.92 -3.77 -12.26
C ALA A 74 14.23 -3.10 -13.62
N LEU A 75 13.61 -1.95 -13.91
CA LEU A 75 13.81 -1.20 -15.16
C LEU A 75 15.00 -0.23 -15.09
N SER A 76 15.56 0.05 -13.91
CA SER A 76 16.68 0.99 -13.76
C SER A 76 17.96 0.57 -14.50
N GLY A 77 18.03 -0.67 -15.00
CA GLY A 77 19.14 -1.19 -15.81
C GLY A 77 18.80 -1.43 -17.28
N LEU A 78 17.65 -0.97 -17.79
CA LEU A 78 17.34 -1.08 -19.22
C LEU A 78 18.12 -0.01 -20.01
N ASP A 79 18.99 -0.47 -20.89
CA ASP A 79 19.62 0.37 -21.92
C ASP A 79 18.64 0.49 -23.11
N TRP A 80 18.26 1.71 -23.46
CA TRP A 80 17.33 1.96 -24.56
C TRP A 80 18.12 2.11 -25.88
N PRO A 81 17.86 1.29 -26.91
CA PRO A 81 18.49 1.48 -28.21
C PRO A 81 17.96 2.76 -28.88
N GLU A 82 18.86 3.57 -29.46
CA GLU A 82 18.52 4.76 -30.28
C GLU A 82 17.69 4.41 -31.52
#